data_AF-A0A7C0ZPA8-F1
#
_entry.id   AF-A0A7C0ZPA8-F1
#
_cell.length_a   1.000
_cell.length_b   1.000
_cell.length_c   1.000
_cell.angle_alpha   90.00
_cell.angle_beta   90.00
_cell.angle_gamma   90.00
#
_symmetry.space_group_name_H-M   'P 1'
#
loop_
_entity.id
_entity.type
_entity.pdbx_description
1 polymer ?
#
loop_
_entity_poly.entity_id
_entity_poly.type
_entity_poly.pdbx_seq_one_letter_code
_entity_poly.pdbx_strand_id
1 'polypeptide(L)' 'MGARGQNNCQPEVAVPGKKYGCREYSLEMQLYQLMKKVERSDLKADERDRVVKRIAEIEEILDF' A
#
# COMPACT_ATOMS: atom_id res chain seq x y z
N MET A 1 -34.92 -1.35 9.74
CA MET A 1 -33.76 -2.22 9.42
C MET A 1 -32.76 -1.39 8.62
N GLY A 2 -31.70 -0.89 9.26
CA GLY A 2 -30.69 -0.05 8.63
C GLY A 2 -29.52 -0.89 8.12
N ALA A 3 -29.46 -1.13 6.81
CA ALA A 3 -28.31 -1.77 6.19
C ALA A 3 -27.21 -0.72 5.94
N ARG A 4 -26.30 -0.54 6.91
CA ARG A 4 -25.05 0.19 6.69
C ARG A 4 -24.08 -0.74 5.96
N GLY A 5 -24.23 -0.83 4.64
CA GLY A 5 -23.23 -1.40 3.74
C GLY A 5 -22.04 -0.45 3.64
N GLN A 6 -21.23 -0.37 4.70
CA GLN A 6 -19.94 0.31 4.68
C GLN A 6 -18.92 -0.65 4.10
N ASN A 7 -18.46 -0.40 2.87
CA ASN A 7 -17.13 -0.74 2.34
C ASN A 7 -17.03 -0.21 0.90
N ASN A 8 -17.08 1.12 0.75
CA ASN A 8 -16.72 1.76 -0.51
C ASN A 8 -15.26 2.25 -0.41
N CYS A 9 -14.32 1.32 -0.48
CA CYS A 9 -12.91 1.65 -0.70
C CYS A 9 -12.70 1.85 -2.21
N GLN A 10 -13.00 3.05 -2.71
CA GLN A 10 -12.40 3.53 -3.95
C GLN A 10 -11.18 4.37 -3.59
N PRO A 11 -10.05 4.09 -4.22
CA PRO A 11 -9.46 5.16 -5.01
C PRO A 11 -9.15 4.74 -6.44
N GLU A 12 -9.64 5.57 -7.35
CA GLU A 12 -9.61 5.44 -8.80
C GLU A 12 -8.18 5.51 -9.34
N VAL A 13 -7.47 4.38 -9.36
CA VAL A 13 -6.47 4.10 -10.40
C VAL A 13 -6.53 2.61 -10.71
N ALA A 14 -7.62 2.18 -11.34
CA ALA A 14 -7.74 0.81 -11.83
C ALA A 14 -6.82 0.64 -13.04
N VAL A 15 -5.69 -0.04 -12.87
CA VAL A 15 -4.97 -0.62 -14.00
C VAL A 15 -5.95 -1.55 -14.72
N PRO A 16 -6.19 -1.41 -16.03
CA PRO A 16 -7.22 -2.18 -16.72
C PRO A 16 -6.92 -3.69 -16.60
N GLY A 17 -7.82 -4.44 -15.94
CA GLY A 17 -7.78 -5.91 -15.92
C GLY A 17 -7.49 -6.57 -14.56
N LYS A 18 -7.12 -5.84 -13.51
CA LYS A 18 -6.95 -6.40 -12.16
C LYS A 18 -8.01 -5.85 -11.21
N LYS A 19 -8.96 -6.71 -10.79
CA LYS A 19 -9.86 -6.42 -9.67
C LYS A 19 -9.09 -6.70 -8.38
N TYR A 20 -8.36 -5.71 -7.89
CA TYR A 20 -7.75 -5.80 -6.58
C TYR A 20 -8.85 -5.79 -5.52
N GLY A 21 -8.81 -6.72 -4.57
CA GLY A 21 -9.58 -6.61 -3.34
C GLY A 21 -9.18 -5.34 -2.59
N CYS A 22 -10.10 -4.75 -1.82
CA CYS A 22 -9.86 -3.51 -1.07
C CYS A 22 -8.59 -3.58 -0.19
N ARG A 23 -8.22 -4.79 0.25
CA ARG A 23 -7.00 -5.08 1.01
C ARG A 23 -5.73 -4.94 0.17
N GLU A 24 -5.70 -5.52 -1.02
CA GLU A 24 -4.54 -5.48 -1.93
C GLU A 24 -4.27 -4.05 -2.40
N TYR A 25 -5.32 -3.34 -2.80
CA TYR A 25 -5.21 -1.93 -3.20
C TYR A 25 -4.61 -1.07 -2.06
N SER A 26 -5.07 -1.29 -0.82
CA SER A 26 -4.59 -0.54 0.34
C SER A 26 -3.12 -0.84 0.66
N LEU A 27 -2.66 -2.06 0.37
CA LEU A 27 -1.28 -2.48 0.53
C LEU A 27 -0.39 -1.92 -0.58
N GLU A 28 -0.83 -1.97 -1.84
CA GLU A 28 -0.14 -1.35 -2.98
C GLU A 28 0.03 0.17 -2.79
N MET A 29 -1.00 0.85 -2.30
CA MET A 29 -0.93 2.28 -1.98
C MET A 29 0.05 2.57 -0.83
N GLN A 30 0.09 1.72 0.20
CA GLN A 30 1.07 1.83 1.28
C GLN A 30 2.49 1.60 0.77
N LEU A 31 2.69 0.57 -0.07
CA LEU A 31 3.97 0.27 -0.72
C LEU A 31 4.47 1.47 -1.51
N TYR A 32 3.62 2.05 -2.36
CA TYR A 32 3.94 3.24 -3.15
C TYR A 32 4.38 4.44 -2.28
N GLN A 33 3.65 4.71 -1.19
CA GLN A 33 3.99 5.81 -0.28
C GLN A 33 5.32 5.56 0.44
N LEU A 34 5.59 4.33 0.86
CA LEU A 34 6.84 3.97 1.53
C LEU A 34 8.03 4.05 0.57
N MET A 35 7.90 3.55 -0.66
CA MET A 35 8.93 3.68 -1.69
C MET A 35 9.25 5.14 -1.97
N LYS A 36 8.22 5.99 -2.16
CA LYS A 36 8.42 7.43 -2.33
C LYS A 36 9.05 8.11 -1.13
N LYS A 37 8.76 7.64 0.09
CA LYS A 37 9.39 8.15 1.31
C LYS A 37 10.89 7.83 1.33
N VAL A 38 11.29 6.64 0.89
CA VAL A 38 12.71 6.28 0.75
C VAL A 38 13.40 7.12 -0.32
N GLU A 39 12.74 7.38 -1.46
CA GLU A 39 13.32 8.16 -2.57
C GLU A 39 13.43 9.67 -2.28
N ARG A 40 12.48 10.24 -1.54
CA ARG A 40 12.34 11.70 -1.39
C ARG A 40 12.82 12.25 -0.06
N SER A 41 12.91 11.43 0.98
CA SER A 41 13.30 11.89 2.31
C SER A 41 14.74 11.52 2.62
N ASP A 42 15.48 12.49 3.17
CA ASP A 42 16.78 12.27 3.79
C ASP A 42 16.56 11.55 5.14
N LEU A 43 16.14 10.28 5.05
CA LEU A 43 15.88 9.44 6.21
C LEU A 43 17.21 9.06 6.85
N LYS A 44 17.25 9.13 8.18
CA LYS A 44 18.35 8.52 8.93
C LYS A 44 18.42 7.03 8.63
N ALA A 45 19.62 6.45 8.69
CA ALA A 45 19.84 5.04 8.36
C ALA A 45 18.85 4.10 9.09
N ASP A 46 18.58 4.35 10.36
CA ASP A 46 17.63 3.56 11.16
C ASP A 46 16.18 3.69 10.68
N GLU A 47 15.77 4.87 10.24
CA GLU A 47 14.42 5.12 9.72
C GLU A 47 14.26 4.52 8.32
N ARG A 48 15.30 4.62 7.48
CA ARG A 48 15.36 3.97 6.18
C ARG A 48 15.25 2.45 6.33
N ASP A 49 15.99 1.84 7.25
CA ASP A 49 15.95 0.40 7.50
C ASP A 49 14.55 -0.09 7.91
N ARG A 50 13.87 0.65 8.81
CA ARG A 50 12.48 0.35 9.20
C ARG A 50 11.51 0.45 8.03
N VAL A 51 11.66 1.48 7.19
CA VAL A 51 10.79 1.67 6.02
C VAL A 51 11.04 0.57 4.99
N VAL A 52 12.30 0.20 4.74
CA VAL A 52 12.66 -0.89 3.82
C VAL A 52 12.14 -2.25 4.31
N LYS A 53 12.24 -2.55 5.61
CA LYS A 53 11.63 -3.77 6.18
C LYS A 53 10.13 -3.80 5.97
N ARG A 54 9.46 -2.66 6.14
CA ARG A 54 8.02 -2.56 5.93
C ARG A 54 7.62 -2.71 4.45
N ILE A 55 8.45 -2.24 3.52
CA ILE A 55 8.29 -2.47 2.08
C ILE A 55 8.36 -3.97 1.80
N ALA A 56 9.40 -4.65 2.28
CA ALA A 56 9.59 -6.08 2.06
C ALA A 56 8.43 -6.93 2.63
N GLU A 57 7.93 -6.59 3.83
CA GLU A 57 6.74 -7.24 4.40
C GLU A 57 5.49 -7.10 3.51
N ILE A 58 5.31 -5.93 2.88
CA ILE A 58 4.16 -5.68 2.02
C ILE A 58 4.34 -6.38 0.66
N GLU A 59 5.56 -6.39 0.11
CA GLU A 59 5.88 -7.13 -1.12
C GLU A 59 5.65 -8.63 -0.96
N GLU A 60 6.03 -9.22 0.19
CA GLU A 60 5.76 -10.63 0.51
C GLU A 60 4.25 -10.93 0.60
N ILE A 61 3.45 -10.02 1.17
CA ILE A 61 1.99 -10.18 1.25
C ILE A 61 1.33 -10.07 -0.14
N LEU A 62 1.91 -9.26 -1.03
CA LEU A 62 1.41 -9.04 -2.38
C LEU A 62 1.96 -10.05 -3.41
N ASP A 63 2.84 -10.97 -2.99
CA ASP A 63 3.42 -12.03 -3.82
C ASP A 63 4.18 -11.47 -5.06
N PHE A 64 4.96 -10.40 -4.86
CA PHE A 64 5.81 -9.76 -5.88
C PHE A 64 7.18 -10.45 -6.05
#